data_AF-A0A1B9GLC8-F1
#
_entry.id   AF-A0A1B9GLC8-F1
#
_cell.length_a   1.000
_cell.length_b   1.000
_cell.length_c   1.000
_cell.angle_alpha   90.00
_cell.angle_beta   90.00
_cell.angle_gamma   90.00
#
_symmetry.space_group_name_H-M   'P 1'
#
loop_
_entity.id
_entity.type
_entity.pdbx_description
1 polymer ?
#
loop_
_entity_poly.entity_id
_entity_poly.type
_entity_poly.pdbx_seq_one_letter_code
_entity_poly.pdbx_strand_id
1 'polypeptide(L)'
;MANIANPSMPPSLPPHSNRTVEIPHLLVKDPHFASMAAIAPYIDDARLPSPTPENVLLAVRSYIAHRGQYLPLPAAPYVRAASEIEISILTARQNASDPNRDILLRMEESLSEIKTSIRGLQVQINDVKDDVKNVKDDVKSLKDDVKTVKEQKLNQYLTKGHHLWVPVPSSLDGNVVPDGVDEHLGGSRPVYQLEDKTVKKWLKLYGLPETGDAEDRKQVLSDFLSGLFL
;
A
#
# COMPACT_ATOMS: atom_id res chain seq x y z
N MET A 1 4.41 14.23 -21.59
CA MET A 1 5.65 13.46 -21.34
C MET A 1 6.52 14.29 -20.42
N ALA A 2 6.45 14.04 -19.12
CA ALA A 2 7.15 14.83 -18.12
C ALA A 2 8.62 14.40 -18.06
N ASN A 3 9.52 15.36 -18.28
CA ASN A 3 10.96 15.21 -18.23
C ASN A 3 11.38 15.09 -16.76
N ILE A 4 11.76 13.89 -16.33
CA ILE A 4 12.23 13.64 -14.96
C ILE A 4 13.70 14.07 -14.93
N ALA A 5 13.94 15.29 -14.44
CA ALA A 5 15.27 15.79 -14.16
C ALA A 5 15.93 14.91 -13.09
N ASN A 6 17.05 14.28 -13.48
CA ASN A 6 17.91 13.51 -12.61
C ASN A 6 18.50 14.44 -11.53
N PRO A 7 18.30 14.22 -10.22
CA PRO A 7 18.89 15.08 -9.21
C PRO A 7 20.41 14.91 -9.23
N SER A 8 21.08 16.02 -9.49
CA SER A 8 22.52 16.19 -9.55
C SER A 8 23.24 15.44 -8.44
N MET A 9 24.15 14.55 -8.85
CA MET A 9 25.14 13.91 -8.00
C MET A 9 25.88 15.01 -7.22
N PRO A 10 26.00 14.92 -5.87
CA PRO A 10 26.76 15.91 -5.12
C PRO A 10 28.23 15.88 -5.57
N PRO A 11 28.93 17.03 -5.55
CA PRO A 11 30.33 17.08 -5.96
C PRO A 11 31.14 16.13 -5.10
N SER A 12 31.88 15.22 -5.75
CA SER A 12 32.84 14.36 -5.09
C SER A 12 33.83 15.22 -4.30
N LEU A 13 33.75 15.16 -2.97
CA LEU A 13 34.75 15.74 -2.09
C LEU A 13 36.12 15.16 -2.46
N PRO A 14 37.20 15.97 -2.48
CA PRO A 14 38.54 15.47 -2.78
C PRO A 14 38.92 14.37 -1.79
N PRO A 15 39.74 13.40 -2.22
CA PRO A 15 40.14 12.27 -1.38
C PRO A 15 40.76 12.80 -0.09
N HIS A 16 40.34 12.22 1.05
CA HIS A 16 40.85 12.56 2.38
C HIS A 16 42.38 12.65 2.34
N SER A 17 42.90 13.87 2.35
CA SER A 17 44.33 14.10 2.43
C SER A 17 44.82 13.44 3.71
N ASN A 18 45.53 12.33 3.56
CA ASN A 18 46.26 11.66 4.61
C ASN A 18 47.29 12.65 5.16
N ARG A 19 46.87 13.49 6.11
CA ARG A 19 47.67 14.60 6.64
C ARG A 19 48.58 14.03 7.72
N THR A 20 49.63 13.34 7.28
CA THR A 20 50.75 12.94 8.14
C THR A 20 51.32 14.16 8.85
N VAL A 21 51.64 14.02 10.15
CA VAL A 21 52.24 15.10 10.93
C VAL A 21 53.75 15.06 10.70
N GLU A 22 54.28 16.09 10.04
CA GLU A 22 55.72 16.20 9.75
C GLU A 22 56.50 16.58 11.03
N ILE A 23 57.65 15.94 11.23
CA ILE A 23 58.59 16.25 12.31
C ILE A 23 59.55 17.32 11.78
N PRO A 24 59.58 18.54 12.36
CA PRO A 24 60.52 19.58 11.95
C PRO A 24 61.97 19.09 12.01
N HIS A 25 62.76 19.44 11.00
CA HIS A 25 64.17 19.04 10.90
C HIS A 25 65.01 19.39 12.13
N LEU A 26 64.62 20.43 12.88
CA LEU A 26 65.27 20.80 14.13
C LEU A 26 65.17 19.69 15.19
N LEU A 27 64.02 19.03 15.29
CA LEU A 27 63.78 17.95 16.24
C LEU A 27 64.41 16.63 15.79
N VAL A 28 64.43 16.37 14.48
CA VAL A 28 65.16 15.23 13.90
C VAL A 28 66.64 15.26 14.28
N LYS A 29 67.24 16.46 14.37
CA LYS A 29 68.65 16.65 14.75
C LYS A 29 68.89 16.68 16.26
N ASP A 30 67.85 16.74 17.09
CA ASP A 30 68.02 16.76 18.55
C ASP A 30 68.10 15.33 19.09
N PRO A 31 69.25 14.90 19.65
CA PRO A 31 69.44 13.51 20.07
C PRO A 31 68.47 13.10 21.18
N HIS A 32 68.06 14.04 22.05
CA HIS A 32 67.09 13.79 23.12
C HIS A 32 65.67 13.58 22.59
N PHE A 33 65.32 14.17 21.45
CA PHE A 33 64.05 13.92 20.79
C PHE A 33 64.10 12.63 19.97
N ALA A 34 65.13 12.49 19.14
CA ALA A 34 65.27 11.40 18.19
C ALA A 34 65.45 10.02 18.83
N SER A 35 66.07 9.96 20.02
CA SER A 35 66.31 8.70 20.74
C SER A 35 65.13 8.23 21.60
N MET A 36 64.04 9.02 21.73
CA MET A 36 62.89 8.59 22.52
C MET A 36 62.28 7.33 21.89
N ALA A 37 62.10 6.26 22.69
CA ALA A 37 61.63 4.98 22.18
C ALA A 37 60.32 5.05 21.38
N ALA A 38 59.41 5.97 21.76
CA ALA A 38 58.16 6.19 21.05
C ALA A 38 58.32 6.97 19.73
N ILE A 39 59.37 7.77 19.59
CA ILE A 39 59.60 8.66 18.44
C ILE A 39 60.59 8.05 17.44
N ALA A 40 61.62 7.34 17.92
CA ALA A 40 62.70 6.78 17.12
C ALA A 40 62.25 6.05 15.84
N PRO A 41 61.16 5.25 15.83
CA PRO A 41 60.69 4.58 14.61
C PRO A 41 60.24 5.53 13.48
N TYR A 42 60.00 6.80 13.78
CA TYR A 42 59.43 7.79 12.88
C TYR A 42 60.41 8.89 12.47
N ILE A 43 61.64 8.83 12.99
CA ILE A 43 62.67 9.87 12.77
C ILE A 43 63.23 9.82 11.36
N ASP A 44 63.47 8.63 10.81
CA ASP A 44 64.06 8.48 9.47
C ASP A 44 63.17 9.07 8.37
N ASP A 45 61.86 8.84 8.48
CA ASP A 45 60.86 9.38 7.54
C ASP A 45 60.43 10.81 7.91
N ALA A 46 60.88 11.33 9.05
CA ALA A 46 60.46 12.61 9.63
C ALA A 46 58.93 12.79 9.68
N ARG A 47 58.18 11.71 9.90
CA ARG A 47 56.71 11.69 9.77
C ARG A 47 56.05 10.82 10.81
N LEU A 48 55.08 11.40 11.52
CA LEU A 48 54.25 10.65 12.45
C LEU A 48 53.03 10.07 11.75
N PRO A 49 52.61 8.85 12.13
CA PRO A 49 51.38 8.24 11.63
C PRO A 49 50.15 9.06 12.06
N SER A 50 49.09 8.99 11.23
CA SER A 50 47.77 9.56 11.53
C SER A 50 46.73 8.43 11.53
N PRO A 51 46.04 8.16 12.65
CA PRO A 51 46.10 8.88 13.93
C PRO A 51 47.41 8.58 14.69
N THR A 52 47.99 9.61 15.32
CA THR A 52 49.22 9.47 16.08
C THR A 52 48.97 8.68 17.37
N PRO A 53 49.70 7.58 17.63
CA PRO A 53 49.56 6.79 18.86
C PRO A 53 49.72 7.61 20.14
N GLU A 54 49.05 7.20 21.22
CA GLU A 54 49.05 7.96 22.48
C GLU A 54 50.42 8.06 23.14
N ASN A 55 51.21 6.98 23.08
CA ASN A 55 52.58 6.97 23.59
C ASN A 55 53.49 7.98 22.87
N VAL A 56 53.25 8.24 21.58
CA VAL A 56 53.98 9.27 20.80
C VAL A 56 53.63 10.66 21.29
N LEU A 57 52.33 10.97 21.48
CA LEU A 57 51.88 12.26 22.02
C LEU A 57 52.42 12.50 23.44
N LEU A 58 52.41 11.48 24.29
CA LEU A 58 52.98 11.55 25.63
C LEU A 58 54.49 11.78 25.60
N ALA A 59 55.21 11.16 24.67
CA ALA A 59 56.64 11.40 24.49
C ALA A 59 56.93 12.85 24.05
N VAL A 60 56.16 13.40 23.11
CA VAL A 60 56.27 14.82 22.71
C VAL A 60 56.01 15.76 23.90
N ARG A 61 54.97 15.50 24.70
CA ARG A 61 54.68 16.28 25.92
C ARG A 61 55.78 16.19 26.97
N SER A 62 56.28 14.98 27.21
CA SER A 62 57.39 14.75 28.13
C SER A 62 58.64 15.50 27.67
N TYR A 63 58.93 15.47 26.38
CA TYR A 63 60.03 16.22 25.80
C TYR A 63 59.86 17.73 25.99
N ILE A 64 58.70 18.30 25.67
CA ILE A 64 58.40 19.73 25.88
C ILE A 64 58.65 20.12 27.34
N ALA A 65 58.20 19.31 28.29
CA ALA A 65 58.33 19.58 29.72
C ALA A 65 59.78 19.53 30.23
N HIS A 66 60.62 18.65 29.66
CA HIS A 66 61.96 18.37 30.19
C HIS A 66 63.12 18.85 29.30
N ARG A 67 62.86 19.38 28.09
CA ARG A 67 63.92 19.75 27.13
C ARG A 67 64.91 20.78 27.67
N GLY A 68 64.48 21.64 28.59
CA GLY A 68 65.34 22.63 29.26
C GLY A 68 66.48 22.04 30.10
N GLN A 69 66.39 20.74 30.45
CA GLN A 69 67.39 20.04 31.28
C GLN A 69 68.54 19.46 30.46
N TYR A 70 68.45 19.50 29.13
CA TYR A 70 69.39 18.83 28.22
C TYR A 70 70.19 19.82 27.37
N LEU A 71 71.44 19.46 27.07
CA LEU A 71 72.30 20.17 26.13
C LEU A 71 72.05 19.67 24.69
N PRO A 72 72.23 20.52 23.65
CA PRO A 72 72.69 21.90 23.72
C PRO A 72 71.57 22.89 24.08
N LEU A 73 71.96 23.95 24.78
CA LEU A 73 71.15 25.16 24.95
C LEU A 73 71.41 26.12 23.78
N PRO A 74 70.43 26.95 23.37
CA PRO A 74 69.14 27.20 24.02
C PRO A 74 68.05 26.15 23.68
N ALA A 75 67.22 25.80 24.67
CA ALA A 75 66.12 24.85 24.52
C ALA A 75 64.87 25.42 23.80
N ALA A 76 64.70 26.75 23.81
CA ALA A 76 63.52 27.44 23.29
C ALA A 76 63.11 27.07 21.85
N PRO A 77 64.01 27.01 20.84
CA PRO A 77 63.61 26.65 19.48
C PRO A 77 63.13 25.20 19.37
N TYR A 78 63.70 24.28 20.17
CA TYR A 78 63.27 22.88 20.21
C TYR A 78 61.91 22.72 20.87
N VAL A 79 61.68 23.39 22.01
CA VAL A 79 60.39 23.38 22.70
C VAL A 79 59.29 23.93 21.78
N ARG A 80 59.56 25.03 21.06
CA ARG A 80 58.62 25.59 20.09
C ARG A 80 58.27 24.59 18.99
N ALA A 81 59.28 23.98 18.36
CA ALA A 81 59.06 23.00 17.31
C ALA A 81 58.27 21.78 17.83
N ALA A 82 58.50 21.35 19.07
CA ALA A 82 57.76 20.23 19.67
C ALA A 82 56.31 20.62 19.99
N SER A 83 56.06 21.83 20.46
CA SER A 83 54.71 22.36 20.66
C SER A 83 53.94 22.49 19.35
N GLU A 84 54.60 22.85 18.25
CA GLU A 84 53.97 22.89 16.91
C GLU A 84 53.53 21.50 16.43
N ILE A 85 54.34 20.47 16.65
CA ILE A 85 53.93 19.08 16.41
C ILE A 85 52.76 18.70 17.31
N GLU A 86 52.82 18.99 18.62
CA GLU A 86 51.74 18.66 19.56
C GLU A 86 50.40 19.23 19.10
N ILE A 87 50.39 20.52 18.72
CA ILE A 87 49.21 21.17 18.14
C ILE A 87 48.74 20.44 16.89
N SER A 88 49.66 20.11 15.98
CA SER A 88 49.35 19.40 14.73
C SER A 88 48.74 18.01 14.98
N ILE A 89 49.24 17.26 15.96
CA ILE A 89 48.68 15.97 16.39
C ILE A 89 47.25 16.14 16.92
N LEU A 90 47.04 17.13 17.81
CA LEU A 90 45.73 17.37 18.43
C LEU A 90 44.69 17.82 17.39
N THR A 91 45.09 18.70 16.47
CA THR A 91 44.23 19.12 15.36
C THR A 91 43.88 17.94 14.44
N ALA A 92 44.84 17.08 14.11
CA ALA A 92 44.56 15.89 13.30
C ALA A 92 43.56 14.93 13.99
N ARG A 93 43.67 14.75 15.31
CA ARG A 93 42.72 13.94 16.10
C ARG A 93 41.32 14.53 16.14
N GLN A 94 41.21 15.85 16.35
CA GLN A 94 39.92 16.54 16.33
C GLN A 94 39.24 16.37 14.97
N ASN A 95 39.97 16.63 13.89
CA ASN A 95 39.47 16.47 12.52
C ASN A 95 39.12 15.02 12.15
N ALA A 96 39.68 14.01 12.83
CA ALA A 96 39.29 12.61 12.63
C ALA A 96 38.01 12.24 13.40
N SER A 97 37.74 12.92 14.52
CA SER A 97 36.51 12.78 15.29
C SER A 97 35.32 13.47 14.61
N ASP A 98 35.54 14.56 13.90
CA ASP A 98 34.50 15.37 13.27
C ASP A 98 33.70 14.64 12.15
N PRO A 99 34.32 13.86 11.24
CA PRO A 99 33.60 13.10 10.21
C PRO A 99 32.67 12.05 10.79
N ASN A 100 33.10 11.33 11.84
CA ASN A 100 32.24 10.34 12.50
C ASN A 100 31.06 11.03 13.20
N ARG A 101 31.29 12.20 13.79
CA ARG A 101 30.21 13.02 14.37
C ARG A 101 29.24 13.51 13.30
N ASP A 102 29.73 13.99 12.15
CA ASP A 102 28.90 14.44 11.03
C ASP A 102 28.06 13.28 10.45
N ILE A 103 28.67 12.11 10.27
CA ILE A 103 27.97 10.90 9.83
C ILE A 103 26.85 10.53 10.82
N LEU A 104 27.14 10.54 12.13
CA LEU A 104 26.13 10.25 13.14
C LEU A 104 24.97 11.25 13.11
N LEU A 105 25.25 12.54 12.97
CA LEU A 105 24.21 13.58 12.88
C LEU A 105 23.32 13.38 11.64
N ARG A 106 23.91 13.09 10.47
CA ARG A 106 23.16 12.81 9.24
C ARG A 106 22.32 11.54 9.36
N MET A 107 22.83 10.52 10.05
CA MET A 107 22.08 9.29 10.33
C MET A 107 20.90 9.58 11.26
N GLU A 108 21.08 10.39 12.31
CA GLU A 108 20.01 10.80 13.21
C GLU A 108 18.92 11.59 12.47
N GLU A 109 19.31 12.52 11.60
CA GLU A 109 18.39 13.28 10.76
C GLU A 109 17.59 12.35 9.82
N SER A 110 18.29 11.46 9.10
CA SER A 110 17.66 10.47 8.20
C SER A 110 16.68 9.56 8.96
N LEU A 111 17.03 9.10 10.15
CA LEU A 111 16.15 8.28 10.99
C LEU A 111 14.91 9.05 11.46
N SER A 112 15.06 10.35 11.75
CA SER A 112 13.94 11.22 12.12
C SER A 112 12.97 11.43 10.96
N GLU A 113 13.49 11.64 9.76
CA GLU A 113 12.69 11.74 8.53
C GLU A 113 11.91 10.45 8.26
N ILE A 114 12.59 9.30 8.29
CA ILE A 114 11.96 7.98 8.12
C ILE A 114 10.84 7.77 9.13
N LYS A 115 11.06 8.10 10.40
CA LYS A 115 10.05 7.99 11.46
C LYS A 115 8.82 8.86 11.18
N THR A 116 9.04 10.05 10.63
CA THR A 116 7.96 10.97 10.26
C THR A 116 7.16 10.44 9.07
N SER A 117 7.86 9.94 8.03
CA SER A 117 7.21 9.30 6.88
C SER A 117 6.39 8.08 7.28
N ILE A 118 6.89 7.21 8.16
CA ILE A 118 6.16 6.03 8.67
C ILE A 118 4.87 6.45 9.37
N ARG A 119 4.90 7.49 10.21
CA ARG A 119 3.69 8.01 10.86
C ARG A 119 2.67 8.54 9.84
N GLY A 120 3.15 9.25 8.82
CA GLY A 120 2.29 9.72 7.72
C GLY A 120 1.60 8.55 6.99
N LEU A 121 2.35 7.49 6.68
CA LEU A 121 1.80 6.28 6.05
C LEU A 121 0.79 5.56 6.97
N GLN A 122 1.02 5.53 8.28
CA GLN A 122 0.05 4.95 9.22
C GLN A 122 -1.28 5.68 9.21
N VAL A 123 -1.28 7.01 9.11
CA VAL A 123 -2.51 7.81 8.99
C VAL A 123 -3.23 7.45 7.69
N GLN A 124 -2.53 7.48 6.55
CA GLN A 124 -3.13 7.16 5.25
C GLN A 124 -3.71 5.74 5.20
N ILE A 125 -3.04 4.76 5.82
CA ILE A 125 -3.55 3.37 5.89
C ILE A 125 -4.84 3.30 6.71
N ASN A 126 -4.95 4.07 7.79
CA ASN A 126 -6.18 4.11 8.59
C ASN A 126 -7.33 4.77 7.80
N ASP A 127 -7.06 5.86 7.08
CA ASP A 127 -8.06 6.51 6.23
C ASP A 127 -8.57 5.55 5.15
N VAL A 128 -7.67 4.86 4.45
CA VAL A 128 -8.04 3.84 3.45
C VAL A 128 -8.85 2.70 4.07
N LYS A 129 -8.54 2.30 5.30
CA LYS A 129 -9.29 1.26 6.01
C LYS A 129 -10.73 1.70 6.28
N ASP A 130 -10.93 2.95 6.67
CA ASP A 130 -12.26 3.51 6.91
C ASP A 130 -13.04 3.67 5.59
N ASP A 131 -12.40 4.13 4.52
CA ASP A 131 -13.00 4.18 3.18
C ASP A 131 -13.45 2.81 2.70
N VAL A 132 -12.62 1.77 2.85
CA VAL A 132 -12.98 0.40 2.49
C VAL A 132 -14.16 -0.11 3.31
N LYS A 133 -14.29 0.29 4.58
CA LYS A 133 -15.44 -0.05 5.41
C LYS A 133 -16.71 0.61 4.91
N ASN A 134 -16.66 1.90 4.58
CA ASN A 134 -17.80 2.63 4.01
C ASN A 134 -18.25 2.02 2.68
N VAL A 135 -17.32 1.74 1.77
CA VAL A 135 -17.61 1.05 0.49
C VAL A 135 -18.28 -0.30 0.72
N LYS A 136 -17.84 -1.05 1.74
CA LYS A 136 -18.46 -2.35 2.07
C LYS A 136 -19.92 -2.18 2.53
N ASP A 137 -20.21 -1.15 3.32
CA ASP A 137 -21.56 -0.85 3.79
C ASP A 137 -22.45 -0.37 2.64
N ASP A 138 -21.94 0.49 1.74
CA ASP A 138 -22.65 0.94 0.54
C ASP A 138 -23.01 -0.22 -0.39
N VAL A 139 -22.06 -1.14 -0.64
CA VAL A 139 -22.30 -2.34 -1.45
C VAL A 139 -23.38 -3.24 -0.82
N LYS A 140 -23.42 -3.31 0.51
CA LYS A 140 -24.47 -4.06 1.21
C LYS A 140 -25.84 -3.40 1.03
N SER A 141 -25.93 -2.08 1.17
CA SER A 141 -27.17 -1.33 0.94
C SER A 141 -27.67 -1.49 -0.50
N LEU A 142 -26.78 -1.35 -1.49
CA LEU A 142 -27.12 -1.54 -2.90
C LEU A 142 -27.66 -2.95 -3.19
N LYS A 143 -27.12 -3.97 -2.50
CA LYS A 143 -27.62 -5.35 -2.63
C LYS A 143 -29.08 -5.46 -2.15
N ASP A 144 -29.41 -4.82 -1.04
CA ASP A 144 -30.75 -4.82 -0.47
C ASP A 144 -31.72 -4.01 -1.33
N ASP A 145 -31.29 -2.87 -1.87
CA ASP A 145 -32.07 -2.06 -2.81
C ASP A 145 -32.40 -2.84 -4.09
N VAL A 146 -31.42 -3.54 -4.67
CA VAL A 146 -31.62 -4.38 -5.86
C VAL A 146 -32.61 -5.50 -5.57
N LYS A 147 -32.58 -6.10 -4.37
CA LYS A 147 -33.55 -7.12 -3.96
C LYS A 147 -34.96 -6.54 -3.89
N THR A 148 -35.10 -5.38 -3.25
CA THR A 148 -36.38 -4.67 -3.12
C THR A 148 -36.97 -4.31 -4.48
N VAL A 149 -36.17 -3.78 -5.41
CA VAL A 149 -36.62 -3.46 -6.77
C VAL A 149 -37.10 -4.71 -7.52
N LYS A 150 -36.42 -5.85 -7.34
CA LYS A 150 -36.86 -7.13 -7.95
C LYS A 150 -38.21 -7.57 -7.40
N GLU A 151 -38.41 -7.50 -6.09
CA GLU A 151 -39.67 -7.86 -5.44
C GLU A 151 -40.81 -6.92 -5.87
N GLN A 152 -40.57 -5.61 -5.93
CA GLN A 152 -41.54 -4.63 -6.42
C GLN A 152 -41.93 -4.88 -7.87
N LYS A 153 -40.96 -5.14 -8.75
CA LYS A 153 -41.24 -5.49 -10.15
C LYS A 153 -42.06 -6.76 -10.25
N LEU A 154 -41.71 -7.81 -9.49
CA LEU A 154 -42.49 -9.05 -9.47
C LEU A 154 -43.94 -8.80 -9.04
N ASN A 155 -44.14 -8.07 -7.95
CA ASN A 155 -45.48 -7.71 -7.47
C ASN A 155 -46.25 -6.90 -8.53
N GLN A 156 -45.60 -5.97 -9.23
CA GLN A 156 -46.22 -5.23 -10.33
C GLN A 156 -46.66 -6.13 -11.49
N TYR A 157 -45.84 -7.13 -11.86
CA TYR A 157 -46.23 -8.09 -12.89
C TYR A 157 -47.43 -8.95 -12.44
N LEU A 158 -47.45 -9.39 -11.18
CA LEU A 158 -48.56 -10.15 -10.60
C LEU A 158 -49.86 -9.35 -10.57
N THR A 159 -49.82 -8.08 -10.14
CA THR A 159 -51.01 -7.23 -10.09
C THR A 159 -51.54 -6.91 -11.49
N LYS A 160 -50.66 -6.61 -12.45
CA LYS A 160 -51.07 -6.46 -13.86
C LYS A 160 -51.74 -7.72 -14.40
N GLY A 161 -51.21 -8.91 -14.09
CA GLY A 161 -51.84 -10.18 -14.44
C GLY A 161 -53.21 -10.35 -13.78
N HIS A 162 -53.37 -10.01 -12.50
CA HIS A 162 -54.65 -10.06 -11.79
C HIS A 162 -55.70 -9.07 -12.34
N HIS A 163 -55.29 -7.88 -12.78
CA HIS A 163 -56.21 -6.90 -13.39
C HIS A 163 -56.64 -7.29 -14.80
N LEU A 164 -55.82 -8.06 -15.51
CA LEU A 164 -56.18 -8.69 -16.78
C LEU A 164 -57.06 -9.94 -16.55
N TRP A 165 -57.08 -10.48 -15.34
CA TRP A 165 -57.90 -11.65 -15.01
C TRP A 165 -59.38 -11.25 -14.91
N VAL A 166 -60.13 -11.49 -15.98
CA VAL A 166 -61.59 -11.38 -15.98
C VAL A 166 -62.16 -12.72 -15.47
N PRO A 167 -62.95 -12.74 -14.37
CA PRO A 167 -63.55 -13.97 -13.90
C PRO A 167 -64.45 -14.56 -14.97
N VAL A 168 -64.22 -15.84 -15.26
CA VAL A 168 -65.07 -16.59 -16.19
C VAL A 168 -66.43 -16.83 -15.53
N PRO A 169 -67.56 -16.66 -16.24
CA PRO A 169 -68.91 -16.79 -15.69
C PRO A 169 -69.18 -18.08 -14.89
N SER A 170 -68.46 -19.17 -15.17
CA SER A 170 -68.55 -20.44 -14.42
C SER A 170 -68.24 -20.31 -12.92
N SER A 171 -67.54 -19.24 -12.50
CA SER A 171 -67.24 -18.97 -11.09
C SER A 171 -68.42 -18.33 -10.33
N LEU A 172 -69.46 -17.82 -11.00
CA LEU A 172 -70.60 -17.19 -10.33
C LEU A 172 -71.61 -18.21 -9.80
N ASP A 173 -71.69 -19.39 -10.43
CA ASP A 173 -72.64 -20.46 -10.05
C ASP A 173 -71.99 -21.62 -9.25
N GLY A 174 -70.69 -21.56 -8.99
CA GLY A 174 -69.97 -22.56 -8.17
C GLY A 174 -69.74 -23.93 -8.83
N ASN A 175 -70.14 -24.10 -10.11
CA ASN A 175 -69.96 -25.35 -10.85
C ASN A 175 -68.62 -25.33 -11.62
N VAL A 176 -67.69 -26.20 -11.20
CA VAL A 176 -66.34 -26.31 -11.78
C VAL A 176 -66.28 -27.23 -12.99
N VAL A 177 -67.34 -28.02 -13.23
CA VAL A 177 -67.45 -29.01 -14.32
C VAL A 177 -68.86 -28.95 -14.93
N PRO A 178 -69.02 -29.02 -16.27
CA PRO A 178 -70.35 -29.03 -16.89
C PRO A 178 -71.17 -30.28 -16.54
N ASP A 179 -72.49 -30.15 -16.46
CA ASP A 179 -73.38 -31.26 -16.14
C ASP A 179 -73.20 -32.48 -17.07
N GLY A 180 -72.97 -33.65 -16.45
CA GLY A 180 -72.74 -34.92 -17.14
C GLY A 180 -71.42 -34.96 -17.91
N VAL A 181 -70.38 -34.30 -17.39
CA VAL A 181 -68.98 -34.44 -17.80
C VAL A 181 -68.18 -34.82 -16.55
N ASP A 182 -67.46 -35.94 -16.58
CA ASP A 182 -66.66 -36.40 -15.43
C ASP A 182 -65.20 -35.91 -15.49
N GLU A 183 -64.77 -35.36 -16.63
CA GLU A 183 -63.39 -34.94 -16.88
C GLU A 183 -63.15 -33.50 -16.41
N HIS A 184 -62.25 -33.31 -15.46
CA HIS A 184 -61.82 -31.99 -14.98
C HIS A 184 -60.67 -31.43 -15.84
N LEU A 185 -60.84 -30.23 -16.40
CA LEU A 185 -59.80 -29.59 -17.21
C LEU A 185 -58.82 -28.78 -16.34
N GLY A 186 -57.67 -29.38 -16.02
CA GLY A 186 -56.58 -28.73 -15.29
C GLY A 186 -55.62 -27.88 -16.16
N GLY A 187 -55.91 -27.67 -17.45
CA GLY A 187 -55.07 -26.91 -18.39
C GLY A 187 -55.49 -27.11 -19.85
N SER A 188 -54.75 -26.54 -20.82
CA SER A 188 -55.07 -26.61 -22.26
C SER A 188 -54.70 -27.92 -22.96
N ARG A 189 -53.76 -28.70 -22.39
CA ARG A 189 -53.27 -29.97 -22.98
C ARG A 189 -54.35 -31.05 -23.21
N PRO A 190 -55.37 -31.22 -22.34
CA PRO A 190 -56.43 -32.22 -22.55
C PRO A 190 -57.46 -31.80 -23.61
N VAL A 191 -57.54 -30.53 -24.00
CA VAL A 191 -58.65 -29.99 -24.82
C VAL A 191 -58.75 -30.67 -26.20
N TYR A 192 -57.62 -30.97 -26.83
CA TYR A 192 -57.61 -31.61 -28.15
C TYR A 192 -58.05 -33.08 -28.14
N GLN A 193 -58.06 -33.71 -26.96
CA GLN A 193 -58.47 -35.11 -26.76
C GLN A 193 -59.97 -35.23 -26.44
N LEU A 194 -60.64 -34.12 -26.17
CA LEU A 194 -62.08 -34.12 -25.87
C LEU A 194 -62.90 -34.33 -27.13
N GLU A 195 -64.03 -35.04 -26.96
CA GLU A 195 -65.06 -35.07 -27.98
C GLU A 195 -65.73 -33.69 -28.14
N ASP A 196 -66.10 -33.33 -29.36
CA ASP A 196 -66.71 -32.03 -29.70
C ASP A 196 -67.94 -31.68 -28.83
N LYS A 197 -68.74 -32.70 -28.48
CA LYS A 197 -69.91 -32.55 -27.60
C LYS A 197 -69.51 -32.07 -26.19
N THR A 198 -68.37 -32.54 -25.69
CA THR A 198 -67.81 -32.18 -24.38
C THR A 198 -67.22 -30.78 -24.45
N VAL A 199 -66.50 -30.44 -25.53
CA VAL A 199 -65.98 -29.10 -25.78
C VAL A 199 -67.10 -28.05 -25.80
N LYS A 200 -68.22 -28.32 -26.48
CA LYS A 200 -69.39 -27.42 -26.49
C LYS A 200 -69.97 -27.17 -25.10
N LYS A 201 -70.07 -28.20 -24.26
CA LYS A 201 -70.52 -28.05 -22.87
C LYS A 201 -69.58 -27.13 -22.07
N TRP A 202 -68.27 -27.27 -22.27
CA TRP A 202 -67.27 -26.38 -21.66
C TRP A 202 -67.33 -24.95 -22.19
N LEU A 203 -67.46 -24.75 -23.51
CA LEU A 203 -67.63 -23.42 -24.10
C LEU A 203 -68.88 -22.72 -23.54
N LYS A 204 -70.00 -23.44 -23.45
CA LYS A 204 -71.25 -22.95 -22.87
C LYS A 204 -71.13 -22.57 -21.40
N LEU A 205 -70.44 -23.40 -20.60
CA LEU A 205 -70.18 -23.12 -19.17
C LEU A 205 -69.34 -21.83 -19.00
N TYR A 206 -68.41 -21.57 -19.92
CA TYR A 206 -67.56 -20.39 -19.88
C TYR A 206 -68.11 -19.18 -20.66
N GLY A 207 -69.29 -19.30 -21.30
CA GLY A 207 -69.89 -18.23 -22.10
C GLY A 207 -69.13 -17.89 -23.39
N LEU A 208 -68.35 -18.84 -23.91
CA LEU A 208 -67.54 -18.68 -25.13
C LEU A 208 -68.36 -19.02 -26.39
N PRO A 209 -68.04 -18.42 -27.56
CA PRO A 209 -68.77 -18.68 -28.79
C PRO A 209 -68.55 -20.11 -29.31
N GLU A 210 -69.64 -20.82 -29.64
CA GLU A 210 -69.61 -22.16 -30.24
C GLU A 210 -69.41 -22.12 -31.77
N THR A 211 -68.66 -21.15 -32.28
CA THR A 211 -68.48 -20.90 -33.72
C THR A 211 -67.41 -21.81 -34.34
N GLY A 212 -67.53 -22.09 -35.63
CA GLY A 212 -66.52 -22.84 -36.40
C GLY A 212 -66.73 -24.36 -36.40
N ASP A 213 -65.72 -25.11 -36.82
CA ASP A 213 -65.71 -26.57 -36.77
C ASP A 213 -65.23 -27.10 -35.39
N ALA A 214 -65.03 -28.42 -35.27
CA ALA A 214 -64.65 -29.03 -33.98
C ALA A 214 -63.26 -28.63 -33.51
N GLU A 215 -62.32 -28.41 -34.44
CA GLU A 215 -60.96 -28.01 -34.10
C GLU A 215 -60.91 -26.51 -33.79
N ASP A 216 -61.71 -25.68 -34.47
CA ASP A 216 -61.90 -24.27 -34.12
C ASP A 216 -62.41 -24.11 -32.68
N ARG A 217 -63.41 -24.90 -32.28
CA ARG A 217 -63.96 -24.89 -30.91
C ARG A 217 -62.95 -25.33 -29.86
N LYS A 218 -62.12 -26.35 -30.17
CA LYS A 218 -61.02 -26.80 -29.30
C LYS A 218 -59.94 -25.74 -29.17
N GLN A 219 -59.60 -25.07 -30.26
CA GLN A 219 -58.63 -23.98 -30.27
C GLN A 219 -59.12 -22.81 -29.40
N VAL A 220 -60.38 -22.38 -29.56
CA VAL A 220 -61.00 -21.33 -28.73
C VAL A 220 -60.96 -21.69 -27.24
N LEU A 221 -61.31 -22.92 -26.87
CA LEU A 221 -61.26 -23.37 -25.49
C LEU A 221 -59.81 -23.49 -24.96
N SER A 222 -58.88 -23.97 -25.79
CA SER A 222 -57.45 -24.10 -25.45
C SER A 222 -56.80 -22.74 -25.21
N ASP A 223 -57.05 -21.77 -26.09
CA ASP A 223 -56.52 -20.41 -26.00
C ASP A 223 -57.09 -19.68 -24.78
N PHE A 224 -58.37 -19.91 -24.49
CA PHE A 224 -59.01 -19.42 -23.28
C PHE A 224 -58.36 -19.98 -22.01
N LEU A 225 -58.18 -21.30 -21.91
CA LEU A 225 -57.58 -21.97 -20.74
C LEU A 225 -56.08 -21.71 -20.57
N SER A 226 -55.39 -21.31 -21.64
CA SER A 226 -53.98 -20.93 -21.60
C SER A 226 -53.76 -19.44 -21.37
N GLY A 227 -54.83 -18.63 -21.34
CA GLY A 227 -54.75 -17.17 -21.16
C GLY A 227 -54.24 -16.43 -22.40
N LEU A 228 -54.30 -17.04 -23.59
CA LEU A 228 -53.85 -16.45 -24.87
C LEU A 228 -54.81 -15.38 -25.42
N PHE A 229 -56.02 -15.27 -24.86
CA PHE A 229 -56.99 -14.20 -25.14
C PHE A 229 -56.86 -12.96 -24.21
N LEU A 230 -55.70 -12.78 -23.54
CA LEU A 230 -55.40 -11.66 -22.63
C LEU A 230 -54.12 -10.90 -23.03
#